data_AF-X1GKA4-F1
#
_entry.id   AF-X1GKA4-F1
#
_cell.length_a   1.000
_cell.length_b   1.000
_cell.length_c   1.000
_cell.angle_alpha   90.00
_cell.angle_beta   90.00
_cell.angle_gamma   90.00
#
_symmetry.space_group_name_H-M   'P 1'
#
loop_
_entity.id
_entity.type
_entity.pdbx_description
1 polymer ?
#
loop_
_entity_poly.entity_id
_entity_poly.type
_entity_poly.pdbx_seq_one_letter_code
_entity_poly.pdbx_strand_id
1 'polypeptide(L)'
;VSFGVNTNEKGITLIYGRQSCDTRKMEPGKLDIGNFKYGGQEIFVIFNNVYIPNDRIFMKGEIEFTGKLVNRFAGFHRQSYGGCKVGVGDVLIGASSLITEYNGTEKASHI
;
A
#
# COMPACT_ATOMS: atom_id res chain seq x y z
N VAL A 1 -12.22 -10.69 -16.86
CA VAL A 1 -12.74 -11.65 -15.86
C VAL A 1 -12.59 -11.04 -14.47
N SER A 2 -13.51 -11.30 -13.54
CA SER A 2 -13.41 -10.92 -12.13
C SER A 2 -13.74 -12.14 -11.28
N PHE A 3 -12.95 -12.41 -10.23
CA PHE A 3 -13.11 -13.58 -9.38
C PHE A 3 -12.42 -13.38 -8.02
N GLY A 4 -12.73 -14.25 -7.05
CA GLY A 4 -12.00 -14.39 -5.80
C GLY A 4 -11.13 -15.66 -5.79
N VAL A 5 -9.94 -15.58 -5.19
CA VAL A 5 -9.02 -16.72 -5.09
C VAL A 5 -8.17 -16.61 -3.82
N ASN A 6 -7.76 -17.73 -3.23
CA ASN A 6 -6.82 -17.71 -2.12
C ASN A 6 -5.39 -17.46 -2.63
N THR A 7 -4.56 -16.79 -1.86
CA THR A 7 -3.18 -16.47 -2.25
C THR A 7 -2.24 -17.68 -2.30
N ASN A 8 -2.64 -18.79 -1.68
CA ASN A 8 -1.91 -20.05 -1.65
C ASN A 8 -2.42 -21.08 -2.68
N GLU A 9 -3.30 -20.69 -3.61
CA GLU A 9 -3.77 -21.60 -4.66
C GLU A 9 -2.63 -22.07 -5.56
N LYS A 10 -2.74 -23.31 -6.04
CA LYS A 10 -1.77 -23.89 -6.96
C LYS A 10 -1.68 -23.05 -8.24
N GLY A 11 -0.45 -22.72 -8.63
CA GLY A 11 -0.18 -21.90 -9.81
C GLY A 11 -0.06 -20.39 -9.51
N ILE A 12 -0.31 -19.95 -8.27
CA ILE A 12 0.00 -18.57 -7.85
C ILE A 12 1.45 -18.48 -7.40
N THR A 13 2.17 -17.45 -7.87
CA THR A 13 3.51 -17.09 -7.40
C THR A 13 3.54 -15.63 -7.00
N LEU A 14 4.07 -15.34 -5.81
CA LEU A 14 4.22 -13.98 -5.28
C LEU A 14 5.70 -13.60 -5.28
N ILE A 15 6.08 -12.59 -6.05
CA ILE A 15 7.46 -12.10 -6.12
C ILE A 15 7.53 -10.78 -5.35
N TYR A 16 8.37 -10.73 -4.31
CA TYR A 16 8.51 -9.53 -3.48
C TYR A 16 9.18 -8.38 -4.25
N GLY A 17 8.58 -7.19 -4.21
CA GLY A 17 9.15 -5.97 -4.76
C GLY A 17 10.08 -5.27 -3.77
N ARG A 18 11.28 -4.88 -4.21
CA ARG A 18 12.19 -4.07 -3.39
C ARG A 18 11.57 -2.71 -3.04
N GLN A 19 11.94 -2.17 -1.88
CA GLN A 19 11.63 -0.81 -1.47
C GLN A 19 12.91 -0.04 -1.14
N SER A 20 12.84 1.29 -1.19
CA SER A 20 13.93 2.11 -0.65
C SER A 20 14.17 1.76 0.82
N CYS A 21 15.43 1.54 1.18
CA CYS A 21 15.88 1.20 2.54
C CYS A 21 15.31 -0.11 3.12
N ASP A 22 14.74 -1.02 2.32
CA ASP A 22 14.17 -2.28 2.83
C ASP A 22 15.16 -3.16 3.62
N THR A 23 16.43 -3.18 3.22
CA THR A 23 17.47 -3.99 3.88
C THR A 23 17.81 -3.51 5.29
N ARG A 24 17.52 -2.24 5.64
CA ARG A 24 17.74 -1.75 7.01
C ARG A 24 16.94 -2.53 8.06
N LYS A 25 15.84 -3.17 7.65
CA LYS A 25 15.03 -4.03 8.52
C LYS A 25 15.75 -5.32 8.95
N MET A 26 16.83 -5.70 8.27
CA MET A 26 17.65 -6.88 8.56
C MET A 26 18.92 -6.55 9.36
N GLU A 27 19.28 -5.27 9.44
CA GLU A 27 20.44 -4.80 10.19
C GLU A 27 20.18 -4.83 11.70
N PRO A 28 21.21 -4.95 12.56
CA PRO A 28 21.03 -4.87 14.00
C PRO A 28 20.62 -3.45 14.43
N GLY A 29 19.66 -3.36 15.34
CA GLY A 29 19.11 -2.08 15.81
C GLY A 29 17.82 -1.68 15.11
N LYS A 30 17.24 -0.54 15.50
CA LYS A 30 15.93 -0.08 15.01
C LYS A 30 15.86 1.40 14.65
N LEU A 31 16.85 2.18 15.07
CA LEU A 31 16.82 3.64 14.95
C LEU A 31 16.86 4.10 13.49
N ASP A 32 17.72 3.50 12.67
CA ASP A 32 17.91 3.86 11.27
C ASP A 32 16.77 3.42 10.34
N ILE A 33 15.79 2.66 10.87
CA ILE A 33 14.57 2.28 10.14
C ILE A 33 13.56 3.45 10.17
N GLY A 34 13.67 4.35 11.15
CA GLY A 34 12.66 5.38 11.42
C GLY A 34 11.42 4.74 12.02
N ASN A 35 10.44 4.36 11.18
CA ASN A 35 9.26 3.64 11.64
C ASN A 35 9.52 2.13 11.66
N PHE A 36 10.11 1.63 12.75
CA PHE A 36 10.46 0.20 12.85
C PHE A 36 9.26 -0.74 13.01
N LYS A 37 8.08 -0.22 13.38
CA LYS A 37 6.91 -1.04 13.71
C LYS A 37 5.96 -1.22 12.54
N TYR A 38 5.86 -0.24 11.64
CA TYR A 38 4.87 -0.22 10.57
C TYR A 38 5.50 0.05 9.20
N GLY A 39 4.95 -0.55 8.15
CA GLY A 39 5.37 -0.34 6.76
C GLY A 39 4.39 -0.97 5.78
N GLY A 40 4.49 -0.58 4.51
CA GLY A 40 3.82 -1.25 3.39
C GLY A 40 4.74 -2.27 2.71
N GLN A 41 4.19 -3.10 1.84
CA GLN A 41 4.95 -3.96 0.94
C GLN A 41 4.17 -4.19 -0.35
N GLU A 42 4.92 -4.41 -1.43
CA GLU A 42 4.37 -4.63 -2.76
C GLU A 42 4.88 -5.97 -3.29
N ILE A 43 4.01 -6.68 -4.01
CA ILE A 43 4.31 -7.96 -4.62
C ILE A 43 3.85 -7.96 -6.08
N PHE A 44 4.59 -8.65 -6.93
CA PHE A 44 4.13 -9.02 -8.26
C PHE A 44 3.46 -10.40 -8.20
N VAL A 45 2.19 -10.47 -8.61
CA VAL A 45 1.37 -11.68 -8.52
C VAL A 45 1.26 -12.33 -9.89
N ILE A 46 1.78 -13.55 -10.02
CA ILE A 46 1.70 -14.36 -11.25
C ILE A 46 0.61 -15.42 -11.09
N PHE A 47 -0.27 -15.50 -12.09
CA PHE A 47 -1.28 -16.54 -12.23
C PHE A 47 -0.86 -17.51 -13.35
N ASN A 48 -0.25 -18.64 -12.99
CA ASN A 48 0.14 -19.68 -13.93
C ASN A 48 -0.91 -20.81 -13.95
N ASN A 49 -1.86 -20.73 -14.88
CA ASN A 49 -2.93 -21.72 -15.07
C ASN A 49 -3.69 -22.07 -13.78
N VAL A 50 -4.11 -21.05 -13.03
CA VAL A 50 -4.86 -21.19 -11.78
C VAL A 50 -6.31 -21.58 -12.08
N TYR A 51 -6.80 -22.66 -11.48
CA TYR A 51 -8.21 -23.06 -11.58
C TYR A 51 -9.08 -22.18 -10.66
N ILE A 52 -10.20 -21.67 -11.21
CA ILE A 52 -11.16 -20.85 -10.46
C ILE A 52 -12.52 -21.58 -10.46
N PRO A 53 -13.04 -21.98 -9.28
CA PRO A 53 -14.38 -22.54 -9.15
C PRO A 53 -15.48 -21.59 -9.64
N ASN A 54 -16.56 -22.11 -10.23
CA ASN A 54 -17.62 -21.28 -10.82
C ASN A 54 -18.32 -20.35 -9.81
N ASP A 55 -18.47 -20.78 -8.55
CA ASP A 55 -19.04 -20.00 -7.44
C ASP A 55 -18.16 -18.82 -7.00
N ARG A 56 -16.91 -18.77 -7.46
CA ARG A 56 -15.96 -17.69 -7.19
C ARG A 56 -15.80 -16.72 -8.36
N ILE A 57 -16.54 -16.91 -9.45
CA ILE A 57 -16.48 -16.05 -10.63
C ILE A 57 -17.58 -15.00 -10.55
N PHE A 58 -17.19 -13.73 -10.61
CA PHE A 58 -18.10 -12.58 -10.54
C PHE A 58 -18.39 -11.96 -11.92
N MET A 59 -17.52 -12.21 -12.91
CA MET A 59 -17.68 -11.74 -14.30
C MET A 59 -16.83 -12.58 -15.26
N LYS A 60 -17.40 -13.11 -16.34
CA LYS A 60 -16.78 -14.05 -17.29
C LYS A 60 -17.18 -13.79 -18.76
N GLY A 61 -16.92 -12.59 -19.24
CA GLY A 61 -17.05 -12.24 -20.67
C GLY A 61 -17.98 -11.06 -20.95
N GLU A 62 -18.71 -10.59 -19.94
CA GLU A 62 -19.63 -9.46 -20.00
C GLU A 62 -18.86 -8.12 -19.97
N ILE A 63 -18.13 -7.86 -21.05
CA ILE A 63 -17.16 -6.74 -21.17
C ILE A 63 -17.80 -5.36 -20.95
N GLU A 64 -19.08 -5.19 -21.25
CA GLU A 64 -19.86 -3.96 -21.12
C GLU A 64 -19.92 -3.44 -19.67
N PHE A 65 -19.77 -4.33 -18.67
CA PHE A 65 -19.75 -3.94 -17.26
C PHE A 65 -18.36 -3.53 -16.75
N THR A 66 -17.30 -3.75 -17.53
CA THR A 66 -15.91 -3.51 -17.09
C THR A 66 -15.66 -2.07 -16.69
N GLY A 67 -16.11 -1.10 -17.49
CA GLY A 67 -15.93 0.32 -17.18
C GLY A 67 -16.65 0.74 -15.89
N LYS A 68 -17.84 0.20 -15.64
CA LYS A 68 -18.60 0.46 -14.41
C LYS A 68 -17.89 -0.11 -13.17
N LEU A 69 -17.32 -1.31 -13.29
CA LEU A 69 -16.53 -1.93 -12.22
C LEU A 69 -15.30 -1.08 -11.87
N VAL A 70 -14.50 -0.71 -12.88
CA VAL A 70 -13.28 0.09 -12.69
C VAL A 70 -13.61 1.46 -12.08
N ASN A 71 -14.62 2.17 -12.59
CA ASN A 71 -14.98 3.50 -12.09
C ASN A 71 -15.44 3.47 -10.63
N ARG A 72 -16.21 2.45 -10.23
CA ARG A 72 -16.64 2.29 -8.84
C ARG A 72 -15.46 2.00 -7.92
N PHE A 73 -14.63 1.02 -8.25
CA PHE A 73 -13.44 0.69 -7.45
C PHE A 73 -12.50 1.89 -7.32
N ALA A 74 -12.13 2.51 -8.46
CA ALA A 74 -11.22 3.64 -8.48
C ALA A 74 -11.80 4.85 -7.72
N GLY A 75 -13.11 5.11 -7.81
CA GLY A 75 -13.78 6.16 -7.05
C GLY A 75 -13.62 6.00 -5.55
N PHE A 76 -13.97 4.82 -5.02
CA PHE A 76 -13.82 4.52 -3.58
C PHE A 76 -12.36 4.58 -3.12
N HIS A 77 -11.42 4.05 -3.92
CA HIS A 77 -10.01 4.07 -3.55
C HIS A 77 -9.43 5.50 -3.57
N ARG A 78 -9.82 6.33 -4.54
CA ARG A 78 -9.44 7.77 -4.58
C ARG A 78 -9.95 8.51 -3.35
N GLN A 79 -11.21 8.29 -2.98
CA GLN A 79 -11.79 8.89 -1.78
C GLN A 79 -11.03 8.46 -0.52
N SER A 80 -10.61 7.19 -0.45
CA SER A 80 -9.90 6.64 0.71
C SER A 80 -8.60 7.39 1.03
N TYR A 81 -7.94 7.98 0.04
CA TYR A 81 -6.76 8.81 0.25
C TYR A 81 -7.02 10.08 1.07
N GLY A 82 -8.24 10.61 1.03
CA GLY A 82 -8.66 11.74 1.85
C GLY A 82 -8.61 11.47 3.35
N GLY A 83 -8.60 10.20 3.78
CA GLY A 83 -8.36 9.81 5.17
C GLY A 83 -6.92 9.32 5.38
N CYS A 84 -6.52 8.28 4.64
CA CYS A 84 -5.30 7.56 4.99
C CYS A 84 -4.02 8.38 4.77
N LYS A 85 -3.98 9.28 3.78
CA LYS A 85 -2.80 10.12 3.54
C LYS A 85 -2.75 11.35 4.43
N VAL A 86 -3.92 11.89 4.80
CA VAL A 86 -4.01 13.02 5.74
C VAL A 86 -3.46 12.62 7.10
N GLY A 87 -3.88 11.46 7.64
CA GLY A 87 -3.37 11.00 8.94
C GLY A 87 -1.85 10.72 8.95
N VAL A 88 -1.28 10.26 7.83
CA VAL A 88 0.19 10.14 7.69
C VAL A 88 0.85 11.53 7.61
N GLY A 89 0.19 12.48 6.94
CA GLY A 89 0.62 13.88 6.91
C GLY A 89 0.68 14.52 8.30
N ASP A 90 -0.32 14.27 9.15
CA ASP A 90 -0.35 14.78 10.53
C ASP A 90 0.86 14.32 11.35
N VAL A 91 1.26 13.05 11.19
CA VAL A 91 2.46 12.50 11.83
C VAL A 91 3.71 13.22 11.33
N LEU A 92 3.80 13.51 10.02
CA LEU A 92 4.95 14.20 9.45
C LEU A 92 5.02 15.69 9.87
N ILE A 93 3.87 16.35 10.01
CA ILE A 93 3.77 17.72 10.58
C ILE A 93 4.32 17.71 12.00
N GLY A 94 3.85 16.78 12.84
CA GLY A 94 4.33 16.65 14.22
C GLY A 94 5.83 16.37 14.31
N ALA A 95 6.35 15.45 13.48
CA ALA A 95 7.78 15.16 13.42
C ALA A 95 8.61 16.37 12.99
N SER A 96 8.12 17.16 12.03
CA SER A 96 8.78 18.37 11.55
C SER A 96 8.76 19.49 12.61
N SER A 97 7.65 19.67 13.33
CA SER A 97 7.58 20.61 14.45
C SER A 97 8.54 20.22 15.58
N LEU A 98 8.61 18.94 15.93
CA LEU A 98 9.46 18.48 17.02
C LEU A 98 10.95 18.70 16.74
N ILE A 99 11.39 18.48 15.50
CA ILE A 99 12.81 18.67 15.16
C ILE A 99 13.22 20.15 15.13
N THR A 100 12.29 21.08 14.87
CA THR A 100 12.59 22.52 14.92
C THR A 100 12.75 22.99 16.36
N GLU A 101 11.93 22.47 17.29
CA GLU A 101 12.10 22.69 18.74
C GLU A 101 13.45 22.14 19.23
N TYR A 102 13.84 20.94 18.79
CA TYR A 102 15.14 20.36 19.15
C TYR A 102 16.33 21.17 18.62
N ASN A 103 16.17 21.80 17.46
CA ASN A 103 17.20 22.66 16.87
C ASN A 103 17.14 24.11 17.39
N GLY A 104 16.09 24.50 18.14
CA GLY A 104 15.88 25.87 18.61
C GLY A 104 15.55 26.88 17.50
N THR A 105 14.98 26.43 16.39
CA THR A 105 14.67 27.26 15.22
C THR A 105 13.17 27.54 15.05
N GLU A 106 12.32 27.06 15.96
CA GLU A 106 10.86 27.10 15.87
C GLU A 106 10.24 28.49 15.73
N LYS A 107 11.00 29.56 16.03
CA LYS A 107 10.56 30.96 15.92
C LYS A 107 10.94 31.65 14.61
N ALA A 108 11.74 31.02 13.75
CA ALA A 108 12.07 31.59 12.45
C ALA A 108 10.80 31.65 11.59
N SER A 109 10.46 32.82 11.05
CA SER A 109 9.15 33.07 10.42
C SER A 109 8.85 32.23 9.16
N HIS A 110 9.87 31.60 8.57
CA HIS A 110 9.72 30.75 7.39
C HIS A 110 9.52 29.27 7.74
N ILE A 111 9.67 28.91 9.02
CA ILE A 111 9.38 27.58 9.58
C ILE A 111 7.92 27.58 10.01
#